data_AF-A0A7V5PGV0-F1
#
_entry.id   AF-A0A7V5PGV0-F1
#
_cell.length_a   1.000
_cell.length_b   1.000
_cell.length_c   1.000
_cell.angle_alpha   90.00
_cell.angle_beta   90.00
_cell.angle_gamma   90.00
#
_symmetry.space_group_name_H-M   'P 1'
#
loop_
_entity.id
_entity.type
_entity.pdbx_description
1 polymer ?
#
loop_
_entity_poly.entity_id
_entity_poly.type
_entity_poly.pdbx_seq_one_letter_code
_entity_poly.pdbx_strand_id
1 'polypeptide(L)'
;MEKLIISGGRPLSGTVRISGAKNAVLPILSAALLADGPMTIGNVPHLQDVTTTMELLGRMGVSLTLNERMAIDIDASTIHDFCAPYELVKTMRASILVLGPLLARFGRAEVSLPGGCAIGSRPVNLHIDGLVAMGAEITVEGGYIKARAERLKGARIVMDLVSVTGTENLMMAAALADGTTVIENAAREPEVVDLANCLNAMGAQVSGAGTDTLTIEGVKTLHGCRYDVLPDRIETGTFLVAAAISGGRVMLRNTDPTLLDAVLQKLDEAGATLSSGEDWIEIDMKGNRPRAVSVRTAPYPAFPTDMQAQFTALDAVAEGAGTITETVFENRFMHVQELQRMGADIRVEGNTAFVRGVDRLIGAPVMATDLRASASLILAGLVAEGDTIVDRIYHIDRGYELIEEKLAQLGASIRRVPS
;
A
#
# COMPACT_ATOMS: atom_id res chain seq x y z
N MET A 1 -18.82 17.88 1.07
CA MET A 1 -17.62 17.03 1.04
C MET A 1 -16.74 17.51 -0.09
N GLU A 2 -15.42 17.44 0.07
CA GLU A 2 -14.47 17.85 -0.97
C GLU A 2 -14.57 16.94 -2.20
N LYS A 3 -14.22 17.50 -3.36
CA LYS A 3 -14.21 16.79 -4.65
C LYS A 3 -13.05 17.25 -5.52
N LEU A 4 -12.64 16.41 -6.47
CA LEU A 4 -11.69 16.78 -7.52
C LEU A 4 -12.44 17.07 -8.81
N ILE A 5 -12.07 18.17 -9.48
CA ILE A 5 -12.53 18.50 -10.83
C ILE A 5 -11.34 18.45 -11.77
N ILE A 6 -11.44 17.65 -12.81
CA ILE A 6 -10.37 17.39 -13.78
C ILE A 6 -10.88 17.76 -15.16
N SER A 7 -10.15 18.63 -15.87
CA SER A 7 -10.40 18.95 -17.27
C SER A 7 -9.31 18.28 -18.11
N GLY A 8 -9.69 17.25 -18.87
CA GLY A 8 -8.75 16.41 -19.60
C GLY A 8 -8.18 17.03 -20.88
N GLY A 9 -7.36 16.25 -21.58
CA GLY A 9 -6.86 16.56 -22.93
C GLY A 9 -5.48 17.23 -23.00
N ARG A 10 -4.70 17.17 -21.92
CA ARG A 10 -3.31 17.69 -21.90
C ARG A 10 -2.31 16.57 -21.58
N PRO A 11 -1.30 16.35 -22.45
CA PRO A 11 -0.20 15.47 -22.13
C PRO A 11 0.56 15.95 -20.89
N LEU A 12 0.86 15.04 -19.96
CA LEU A 12 1.67 15.37 -18.80
C LEU A 12 3.13 15.58 -19.19
N SER A 13 3.77 16.58 -18.62
CA SER A 13 5.19 16.87 -18.84
C SER A 13 5.83 17.48 -17.61
N GLY A 14 6.95 16.92 -17.17
CA GLY A 14 7.74 17.51 -16.08
C GLY A 14 8.41 16.49 -15.17
N THR A 15 8.66 16.91 -13.94
CA THR A 15 9.31 16.10 -12.91
C THR A 15 8.53 16.17 -11.61
N VAL A 16 8.34 15.03 -10.95
CA VAL A 16 7.70 14.96 -9.63
C VAL A 16 8.50 14.04 -8.70
N ARG A 17 8.45 14.31 -7.39
CA ARG A 17 9.09 13.47 -6.36
C ARG A 17 8.08 12.49 -5.78
N ILE A 18 8.51 11.25 -5.64
CA ILE A 18 7.74 10.18 -5.03
C ILE A 18 7.93 10.24 -3.50
N SER A 19 6.83 10.04 -2.78
CA SER A 19 6.79 9.99 -1.32
C SER A 19 7.21 8.60 -0.80
N GLY A 20 7.45 8.47 0.50
CA GLY A 20 7.68 7.16 1.10
C GLY A 20 6.46 6.24 1.02
N ALA A 21 6.70 4.93 1.05
CA ALA A 21 5.68 3.91 0.87
C ALA A 21 4.69 3.87 2.03
N LYS A 22 3.41 4.12 1.73
CA LYS A 22 2.33 3.99 2.73
C LYS A 22 2.30 2.58 3.32
N ASN A 23 2.45 1.56 2.50
CA ASN A 23 2.37 0.17 2.97
C ASN A 23 3.61 -0.28 3.77
N ALA A 24 4.73 0.46 3.75
CA ALA A 24 5.90 0.17 4.61
C ALA A 24 5.91 1.01 5.88
N VAL A 25 5.47 2.27 5.82
CA VAL A 25 5.45 3.13 7.02
C VAL A 25 4.50 2.59 8.09
N LEU A 26 3.36 1.99 7.72
CA LEU A 26 2.39 1.43 8.68
C LEU A 26 2.97 0.28 9.55
N PRO A 27 3.59 -0.77 8.97
CA PRO A 27 4.26 -1.79 9.77
C PRO A 27 5.49 -1.25 10.50
N ILE A 28 6.26 -0.32 9.93
CA ILE A 28 7.43 0.28 10.61
C ILE A 28 7.01 1.10 11.84
N LEU A 29 5.92 1.88 11.75
CA LEU A 29 5.31 2.56 12.89
C LEU A 29 4.87 1.57 13.97
N SER A 30 4.32 0.43 13.56
CA SER A 30 3.93 -0.64 14.50
C SER A 30 5.16 -1.31 15.13
N ALA A 31 6.25 -1.47 14.38
CA ALA A 31 7.51 -2.05 14.86
C ALA A 31 8.19 -1.18 15.93
N ALA A 32 7.96 0.13 15.95
CA ALA A 32 8.45 1.01 17.00
C ALA A 32 7.98 0.58 18.41
N LEU A 33 6.86 -0.14 18.51
CA LEU A 33 6.39 -0.77 19.76
C LEU A 33 7.38 -1.80 20.32
N LEU A 34 8.31 -2.33 19.54
CA LEU A 34 9.33 -3.28 19.99
C LEU A 34 10.55 -2.60 20.64
N ALA A 35 10.78 -1.31 20.36
CA ALA A 35 11.99 -0.59 20.75
C ALA A 35 12.02 -0.18 22.24
N ASP A 36 13.10 -0.47 22.95
CA ASP A 36 13.32 -0.07 24.34
C ASP A 36 13.65 1.42 24.55
N GLY A 37 13.76 2.18 23.47
CA GLY A 37 14.00 3.62 23.47
C GLY A 37 13.45 4.34 22.24
N PRO A 38 13.72 5.65 22.10
CA PRO A 38 13.14 6.49 21.06
C PRO A 38 13.59 6.11 19.66
N MET A 39 12.68 6.18 18.70
CA MET A 39 12.91 5.91 17.29
C MET A 39 12.50 7.11 16.44
N THR A 40 13.23 7.39 15.35
CA THR A 40 12.86 8.43 14.38
C THR A 40 12.60 7.79 13.02
N ILE A 41 11.39 7.95 12.49
CA ILE A 41 10.99 7.46 11.17
C ILE A 41 10.90 8.63 10.21
N GLY A 42 11.74 8.64 9.18
CA GLY A 42 11.74 9.65 8.13
C GLY A 42 11.19 9.14 6.79
N ASN A 43 11.14 10.04 5.81
CA ASN A 43 10.44 9.83 4.53
C ASN A 43 8.98 9.38 4.71
N VAL A 44 8.28 9.93 5.69
CA VAL A 44 6.89 9.56 5.99
C VAL A 44 5.94 10.32 5.05
N PRO A 45 5.05 9.63 4.31
CA PRO A 45 4.07 10.31 3.46
C PRO A 45 2.95 10.95 4.29
N HIS A 46 2.45 12.11 3.85
CA HIS A 46 1.35 12.80 4.53
C HIS A 46 -0.01 12.21 4.11
N LEU A 47 -0.45 11.15 4.79
CA LEU A 47 -1.64 10.39 4.44
C LEU A 47 -2.55 10.13 5.65
N GLN A 48 -3.85 10.00 5.40
CA GLN A 48 -4.84 9.73 6.46
C GLN A 48 -4.59 8.41 7.20
N ASP A 49 -4.10 7.36 6.53
CA ASP A 49 -3.76 6.08 7.17
C ASP A 49 -2.56 6.25 8.14
N VAL A 50 -1.58 7.11 7.82
CA VAL A 50 -0.46 7.46 8.72
C VAL A 50 -0.99 8.20 9.95
N THR A 51 -1.83 9.22 9.75
CA THR A 51 -2.48 9.95 10.84
C THR A 51 -3.28 9.01 11.75
N THR A 52 -4.03 8.07 11.17
CA THR A 52 -4.82 7.08 11.93
C THR A 52 -3.92 6.15 12.75
N THR A 53 -2.75 5.77 12.21
CA THR A 53 -1.77 4.94 12.94
C THR A 53 -1.13 5.71 14.09
N MET A 54 -0.77 6.98 13.86
CA MET A 54 -0.29 7.85 14.93
C MET A 54 -1.35 8.04 16.02
N GLU A 55 -2.61 8.24 15.64
CA GLU A 55 -3.71 8.34 16.60
C GLU A 55 -3.89 7.04 17.41
N LEU A 56 -3.80 5.88 16.75
CA LEU A 56 -3.86 4.57 17.41
C LEU A 56 -2.76 4.42 18.46
N LEU A 57 -1.50 4.62 18.06
CA LEU A 57 -0.36 4.53 18.96
C LEU A 57 -0.45 5.57 20.10
N GLY A 58 -0.88 6.79 19.78
CA GLY A 58 -1.09 7.86 20.76
C GLY A 58 -2.16 7.51 21.81
N ARG A 59 -3.29 6.90 21.39
CA ARG A 59 -4.32 6.42 22.31
C ARG A 59 -3.84 5.30 23.23
N MET A 60 -2.86 4.52 22.77
CA MET A 60 -2.21 3.49 23.59
C MET A 60 -1.21 4.08 24.61
N GLY A 61 -0.92 5.38 24.50
CA GLY A 61 -0.01 6.10 25.37
C GLY A 61 1.40 6.28 24.82
N VAL A 62 1.65 5.93 23.57
CA VAL A 62 2.94 6.14 22.92
C VAL A 62 3.15 7.63 22.65
N SER A 63 4.30 8.17 23.03
CA SER A 63 4.67 9.56 22.74
C SER A 63 5.09 9.67 21.27
N LEU A 64 4.42 10.56 20.53
CA LEU A 64 4.62 10.77 19.10
C LEU A 64 4.74 12.25 18.81
N THR A 65 5.79 12.67 18.11
CA THR A 65 5.97 14.06 17.68
C THR A 65 6.39 14.11 16.22
N LEU A 66 5.74 14.96 15.42
CA LEU A 66 6.21 15.30 14.09
C LEU A 66 7.27 16.39 14.22
N ASN A 67 8.50 16.12 13.82
CA ASN A 67 9.59 17.09 13.91
C ASN A 67 9.69 18.00 12.68
N GLU A 68 10.59 18.97 12.74
CA GLU A 68 10.79 19.99 11.70
C GLU A 68 11.17 19.41 10.31
N ARG A 69 11.59 18.14 10.23
CA ARG A 69 11.95 17.47 8.98
C ARG A 69 10.83 16.59 8.44
N MET A 70 9.60 16.74 8.95
CA MET A 70 8.46 15.87 8.66
C MET A 70 8.75 14.38 8.97
N ALA A 71 9.66 14.12 9.91
CA ALA A 71 9.89 12.79 10.45
C ALA A 71 9.10 12.61 11.75
N ILE A 72 8.72 11.38 12.05
CA ILE A 72 7.98 11.05 13.27
C ILE A 72 8.98 10.53 14.31
N ASP A 73 9.09 11.23 15.42
CA ASP A 73 9.80 10.77 16.62
C ASP A 73 8.82 10.02 17.52
N ILE A 74 9.20 8.81 17.93
CA ILE A 74 8.35 7.85 18.65
C ILE A 74 9.07 7.37 19.90
N ASP A 75 8.42 7.43 21.05
CA ASP A 75 8.89 6.77 22.26
C ASP A 75 7.82 5.81 22.77
N ALA A 76 8.00 4.52 22.50
CA ALA A 76 7.10 3.46 22.92
C ALA A 76 7.29 3.04 24.40
N SER A 77 8.28 3.59 25.11
CA SER A 77 8.45 3.33 26.55
C SER A 77 7.34 3.95 27.40
N THR A 78 6.60 4.92 26.86
CA THR A 78 5.51 5.63 27.55
C THR A 78 4.14 4.93 27.46
N ILE A 79 4.05 3.84 26.69
CA ILE A 79 2.82 3.07 26.49
C ILE A 79 2.22 2.62 27.83
N HIS A 80 0.90 2.69 27.95
CA HIS A 80 0.18 2.25 29.15
C HIS A 80 -1.12 1.49 28.86
N ASP A 81 -1.62 1.54 27.63
CA ASP A 81 -2.76 0.76 27.16
C ASP A 81 -2.34 -0.15 25.99
N PHE A 82 -2.75 -1.42 26.05
CA PHE A 82 -2.40 -2.48 25.11
C PHE A 82 -3.59 -2.86 24.21
N CYS A 83 -4.54 -1.94 24.10
CA CYS A 83 -5.78 -2.09 23.34
C CYS A 83 -5.77 -1.26 22.05
N ALA A 84 -6.08 -1.90 20.92
CA ALA A 84 -6.41 -1.24 19.66
C ALA A 84 -7.93 -1.22 19.47
N PRO A 85 -8.60 -0.07 19.71
CA PRO A 85 -10.05 0.00 19.83
C PRO A 85 -10.77 -0.10 18.48
N TYR A 86 -11.99 -0.64 18.50
CA TYR A 86 -12.86 -0.78 17.33
C TYR A 86 -13.02 0.51 16.51
N GLU A 87 -13.15 1.66 17.18
CA GLU A 87 -13.35 2.96 16.53
C GLU A 87 -12.23 3.33 15.54
N LEU A 88 -11.00 2.90 15.78
CA LEU A 88 -9.86 3.10 14.89
C LEU A 88 -9.64 1.91 13.95
N VAL A 89 -9.84 0.68 14.42
CA VAL A 89 -9.65 -0.51 13.57
C VAL A 89 -10.67 -0.58 12.45
N LYS A 90 -11.90 -0.09 12.68
CA LYS A 90 -12.95 -0.05 11.64
C LYS A 90 -12.64 0.93 10.51
N THR A 91 -11.83 1.96 10.76
CA THR A 91 -11.44 2.94 9.73
C THR A 91 -10.22 2.46 8.95
N MET A 92 -9.30 1.74 9.62
CA MET A 92 -8.09 1.21 9.01
C MET A 92 -7.80 -0.23 9.43
N ARG A 93 -7.98 -1.17 8.49
CA ARG A 93 -7.74 -2.60 8.71
C ARG A 93 -6.29 -2.94 9.09
N ALA A 94 -5.33 -2.12 8.63
CA ALA A 94 -3.90 -2.30 8.89
C ALA A 94 -3.54 -2.12 10.39
N SER A 95 -4.45 -1.59 11.20
CA SER A 95 -4.29 -1.49 12.66
C SER A 95 -4.03 -2.84 13.34
N ILE A 96 -4.32 -3.98 12.67
CA ILE A 96 -3.95 -5.31 13.19
C ILE A 96 -2.43 -5.51 13.34
N LEU A 97 -1.60 -4.72 12.67
CA LEU A 97 -0.13 -4.83 12.72
C LEU A 97 0.47 -4.55 14.11
N VAL A 98 -0.27 -3.92 15.03
CA VAL A 98 0.19 -3.76 16.41
C VAL A 98 0.09 -5.07 17.23
N LEU A 99 -0.67 -6.07 16.77
CA LEU A 99 -0.92 -7.30 17.52
C LEU A 99 0.37 -8.07 17.86
N GLY A 100 1.19 -8.33 16.84
CA GLY A 100 2.47 -9.02 16.97
C GLY A 100 3.46 -8.33 17.91
N PRO A 101 3.80 -7.05 17.67
CA PRO A 101 4.77 -6.36 18.52
C PRO A 101 4.28 -6.11 19.95
N LEU A 102 2.97 -5.88 20.16
CA LEU A 102 2.41 -5.80 21.52
C LEU A 102 2.58 -7.11 22.28
N LEU A 103 2.21 -8.22 21.64
CA LEU A 103 2.29 -9.53 22.26
C LEU A 103 3.74 -9.92 22.54
N ALA A 104 4.66 -9.65 21.62
CA ALA A 104 6.06 -10.01 21.77
C ALA A 104 6.78 -9.21 22.87
N ARG A 105 6.48 -7.92 23.03
CA ARG A 105 7.14 -7.08 24.04
C ARG A 105 6.43 -7.08 25.40
N PHE A 106 5.10 -7.06 25.41
CA PHE A 106 4.31 -6.85 26.63
C PHE A 106 3.54 -8.09 27.09
N GLY A 107 3.60 -9.18 26.33
CA GLY A 107 2.95 -10.45 26.67
C GLY A 107 1.42 -10.43 26.61
N ARG A 108 0.82 -9.32 26.15
CA ARG A 108 -0.63 -9.16 26.00
C ARG A 108 -0.97 -8.16 24.91
N ALA A 109 -2.11 -8.38 24.26
CA ALA A 109 -2.69 -7.44 23.30
C ALA A 109 -4.20 -7.65 23.20
N GLU A 110 -4.95 -6.57 23.06
CA GLU A 110 -6.38 -6.62 22.72
C GLU A 110 -6.61 -5.80 21.45
N VAL A 111 -6.92 -6.46 20.34
CA VAL A 111 -7.06 -5.80 19.03
C VAL A 111 -8.43 -6.09 18.46
N SER A 112 -9.20 -5.06 18.14
CA SER A 112 -10.51 -5.26 17.49
C SER A 112 -10.34 -6.09 16.21
N LEU A 113 -11.22 -7.06 16.00
CA LEU A 113 -11.25 -7.85 14.80
C LEU A 113 -11.64 -6.93 13.63
N PRO A 114 -10.85 -6.85 12.55
CA PRO A 114 -11.25 -6.03 11.42
C PRO A 114 -12.45 -6.63 10.70
N GLY A 115 -13.44 -5.80 10.37
CA GLY A 115 -14.66 -6.21 9.68
C GLY A 115 -14.47 -6.52 8.19
N GLY A 116 -15.60 -6.61 7.46
CA GLY A 116 -15.62 -6.83 6.01
C GLY A 116 -14.98 -5.68 5.22
N CYS A 117 -14.42 -6.00 4.06
CA CYS A 117 -13.78 -5.03 3.16
C CYS A 117 -14.45 -5.08 1.78
N ALA A 118 -14.69 -3.92 1.16
CA ALA A 118 -15.43 -3.84 -0.11
C ALA A 118 -14.74 -4.57 -1.27
N ILE A 119 -13.41 -4.74 -1.23
CA ILE A 119 -12.63 -5.38 -2.29
C ILE A 119 -12.59 -6.93 -2.18
N GLY A 120 -13.06 -7.52 -1.09
CA GLY A 120 -13.11 -8.97 -0.92
C GLY A 120 -12.96 -9.46 0.52
N SER A 121 -13.09 -10.78 0.70
CA SER A 121 -12.82 -11.44 1.98
C SER A 121 -11.34 -11.32 2.33
N ARG A 122 -11.04 -10.89 3.55
CA ARG A 122 -9.68 -10.74 4.07
C ARG A 122 -9.64 -11.33 5.48
N PRO A 123 -9.60 -12.66 5.64
CA PRO A 123 -9.53 -13.24 6.98
C PRO A 123 -8.20 -12.86 7.65
N VAL A 124 -8.17 -12.94 8.97
CA VAL A 124 -6.95 -12.69 9.79
C VAL A 124 -6.45 -13.99 10.45
N ASN A 125 -6.98 -15.14 10.02
CA ASN A 125 -6.64 -16.44 10.59
C ASN A 125 -5.13 -16.69 10.56
N LEU A 126 -4.44 -16.39 9.45
CA LEU A 126 -2.98 -16.56 9.35
C LEU A 126 -2.20 -15.79 10.42
N HIS A 127 -2.70 -14.63 10.88
CA HIS A 127 -2.09 -13.89 11.98
C HIS A 127 -2.28 -14.64 13.30
N ILE A 128 -3.50 -15.12 13.56
CA ILE A 128 -3.88 -15.79 14.80
C ILE A 128 -3.19 -17.15 14.89
N ASP A 129 -3.33 -17.97 13.84
CA ASP A 129 -2.79 -19.33 13.77
C ASP A 129 -1.26 -19.33 13.92
N GLY A 130 -0.57 -18.38 13.29
CA GLY A 130 0.87 -18.21 13.44
C GLY A 130 1.29 -17.81 14.86
N LEU A 131 0.57 -16.90 15.52
CA LEU A 131 0.86 -16.52 16.90
C LEU A 131 0.55 -17.67 17.89
N VAL A 132 -0.51 -18.45 17.64
CA VAL A 132 -0.81 -19.67 18.41
C VAL A 132 0.30 -20.71 18.24
N ALA A 133 0.83 -20.88 17.03
CA ALA A 133 1.99 -21.76 16.79
C ALA A 133 3.25 -21.31 17.55
N MET A 134 3.38 -20.00 17.82
CA MET A 134 4.42 -19.42 18.67
C MET A 134 4.10 -19.49 20.18
N GLY A 135 3.02 -20.16 20.58
CA GLY A 135 2.64 -20.38 21.98
C GLY A 135 1.73 -19.31 22.59
N ALA A 136 1.09 -18.46 21.78
CA ALA A 136 0.10 -17.51 22.27
C ALA A 136 -1.23 -18.18 22.62
N GLU A 137 -1.84 -17.75 23.72
CA GLU A 137 -3.25 -18.02 24.03
C GLU A 137 -4.10 -16.91 23.42
N ILE A 138 -4.97 -17.26 22.46
CA ILE A 138 -5.81 -16.29 21.75
C ILE A 138 -7.28 -16.68 21.87
N THR A 139 -8.12 -15.71 22.25
CA THR A 139 -9.59 -15.84 22.25
C THR A 139 -10.20 -14.69 21.45
N VAL A 140 -11.34 -14.94 20.81
CA VAL A 140 -12.12 -13.91 20.12
C VAL A 140 -13.41 -13.69 20.87
N GLU A 141 -13.52 -12.55 21.55
CA GLU A 141 -14.66 -12.22 22.42
C GLU A 141 -15.11 -10.79 22.19
N GLY A 142 -16.42 -10.56 22.04
CA GLY A 142 -16.97 -9.22 21.87
C GLY A 142 -16.45 -8.46 20.64
N GLY A 143 -15.98 -9.19 19.62
CA GLY A 143 -15.35 -8.60 18.42
C GLY A 143 -13.88 -8.20 18.61
N TYR A 144 -13.23 -8.62 19.68
CA TYR A 144 -11.80 -8.38 19.93
C TYR A 144 -11.01 -9.69 19.91
N ILE A 145 -9.81 -9.62 19.34
CA ILE A 145 -8.74 -10.62 19.48
C ILE A 145 -8.03 -10.31 20.79
N LYS A 146 -8.19 -11.17 21.79
CA LYS A 146 -7.49 -11.08 23.08
C LYS A 146 -6.37 -12.11 23.09
N ALA A 147 -5.13 -11.64 23.06
CA ALA A 147 -3.94 -12.48 23.00
C ALA A 147 -3.09 -12.32 24.27
N ARG A 148 -2.55 -13.44 24.78
CA ARG A 148 -1.62 -13.49 25.91
C ARG A 148 -0.50 -14.49 25.66
N ALA A 149 0.70 -14.17 26.13
CA ALA A 149 1.85 -15.06 26.14
C ALA A 149 2.81 -14.60 27.23
N GLU A 150 3.36 -15.51 28.05
CA GLU A 150 4.46 -15.13 28.97
C GLU A 150 5.69 -14.70 28.17
N ARG A 151 6.06 -15.54 27.19
CA ARG A 151 7.03 -15.24 26.15
C ARG A 151 6.72 -16.11 24.95
N LEU A 152 6.63 -15.49 23.76
CA LEU A 152 6.48 -16.23 22.52
C LEU A 152 7.71 -17.12 22.27
N LYS A 153 7.50 -18.26 21.64
CA LYS A 153 8.56 -19.21 21.24
C LYS A 153 8.75 -19.20 19.74
N GLY A 154 9.97 -19.52 19.32
CA GLY A 154 10.27 -19.80 17.93
C GLY A 154 9.40 -20.95 17.40
N ALA A 155 8.92 -20.82 16.16
CA ALA A 155 8.06 -21.81 15.52
C ALA A 155 8.37 -21.95 14.03
N ARG A 156 8.02 -23.10 13.45
CA ARG A 156 7.97 -23.26 12.00
C ARG A 156 6.52 -23.04 11.54
N ILE A 157 6.30 -22.03 10.71
CA ILE A 157 4.97 -21.58 10.27
C ILE A 157 4.94 -21.70 8.74
N VAL A 158 4.06 -22.56 8.22
CA VAL A 158 3.79 -22.66 6.79
C VAL A 158 2.52 -21.87 6.49
N MET A 159 2.61 -20.82 5.68
CA MET A 159 1.44 -20.02 5.33
C MET A 159 0.67 -20.66 4.18
N ASP A 160 -0.61 -20.98 4.39
CA ASP A 160 -1.46 -21.57 3.34
C ASP A 160 -1.64 -20.64 2.12
N LEU A 161 -1.59 -19.34 2.35
CA LEU A 161 -1.69 -18.27 1.35
C LEU A 161 -0.66 -17.20 1.68
N VAL A 162 -0.12 -16.56 0.64
CA VAL A 162 0.76 -15.41 0.82
C VAL A 162 -0.05 -14.25 1.40
N SER A 163 0.35 -13.76 2.57
CA SER A 163 -0.27 -12.62 3.24
C SER A 163 0.80 -11.63 3.71
N VAL A 164 0.77 -10.43 3.13
CA VAL A 164 1.72 -9.34 3.43
C VAL A 164 1.70 -9.01 4.92
N THR A 165 0.54 -8.54 5.41
CA THR A 165 0.40 -8.17 6.82
C THR A 165 0.52 -9.35 7.77
N GLY A 166 0.19 -10.57 7.32
CA GLY A 166 0.41 -11.79 8.10
C GLY A 166 1.90 -12.04 8.33
N THR A 167 2.68 -11.94 7.27
CA THR A 167 4.15 -12.07 7.29
C THR A 167 4.78 -10.99 8.18
N GLU A 168 4.40 -9.72 7.99
CA GLU A 168 4.90 -8.59 8.79
C GLU A 168 4.61 -8.75 10.28
N ASN A 169 3.37 -9.14 10.62
CA ASN A 169 2.95 -9.28 12.01
C ASN A 169 3.69 -10.42 12.73
N LEU A 170 3.86 -11.56 12.05
CA LEU A 170 4.59 -12.71 12.58
C LEU A 170 6.10 -12.44 12.64
N MET A 171 6.66 -11.71 11.68
CA MET A 171 8.07 -11.28 11.69
C MET A 171 8.36 -10.38 12.90
N MET A 172 7.52 -9.35 13.14
CA MET A 172 7.63 -8.49 14.33
C MET A 172 7.50 -9.29 15.62
N ALA A 173 6.57 -10.25 15.68
CA ALA A 173 6.37 -11.08 16.86
C ALA A 173 7.59 -11.98 17.15
N ALA A 174 8.17 -12.56 16.09
CA ALA A 174 9.33 -13.44 16.17
C ALA A 174 10.60 -12.73 16.62
N ALA A 175 10.73 -11.42 16.38
CA ALA A 175 11.93 -10.66 16.67
C ALA A 175 12.32 -10.67 18.17
N LEU A 176 11.34 -10.81 19.09
CA LEU A 176 11.59 -10.91 20.55
C LEU A 176 11.24 -12.31 21.14
N ALA A 177 10.88 -13.27 20.29
CA ALA A 177 10.53 -14.62 20.73
C ALA A 177 11.75 -15.38 21.28
N ASP A 178 11.51 -16.49 21.99
CA ASP A 178 12.56 -17.39 22.46
C ASP A 178 12.83 -18.47 21.41
N GLY A 179 13.98 -18.38 20.72
CA GLY A 179 14.40 -19.32 19.69
C GLY A 179 14.20 -18.82 18.26
N THR A 180 14.30 -19.73 17.29
CA THR A 180 14.23 -19.42 15.87
C THR A 180 12.83 -19.63 15.32
N THR A 181 12.31 -18.63 14.60
CA THR A 181 11.08 -18.74 13.81
C THR A 181 11.42 -18.87 12.33
N VAL A 182 10.77 -19.80 11.64
CA VAL A 182 10.85 -19.94 10.19
C VAL A 182 9.45 -19.76 9.61
N ILE A 183 9.27 -18.78 8.74
CA ILE A 183 8.01 -18.53 8.02
C ILE A 183 8.20 -18.95 6.57
N GLU A 184 7.52 -20.01 6.15
CA GLU A 184 7.53 -20.55 4.79
C GLU A 184 6.31 -20.05 4.00
N ASN A 185 6.48 -19.88 2.69
CA ASN A 185 5.51 -19.19 1.82
C ASN A 185 5.24 -17.74 2.27
N ALA A 186 6.29 -17.08 2.73
CA ALA A 186 6.27 -15.70 3.18
C ALA A 186 5.99 -14.72 2.04
N ALA A 187 5.39 -13.58 2.39
CA ALA A 187 5.27 -12.44 1.50
C ALA A 187 6.66 -11.88 1.14
N ARG A 188 6.81 -11.49 -0.13
CA ARG A 188 8.08 -11.06 -0.74
C ARG A 188 8.11 -9.60 -1.12
N GLU A 189 7.00 -8.91 -0.88
CA GLU A 189 6.77 -7.51 -1.17
C GLU A 189 7.91 -6.64 -0.63
N PRO A 190 8.33 -5.58 -1.35
CA PRO A 190 9.41 -4.72 -0.88
C PRO A 190 9.16 -4.09 0.49
N GLU A 191 7.90 -3.90 0.87
CA GLU A 191 7.51 -3.41 2.18
C GLU A 191 7.86 -4.40 3.32
N VAL A 192 7.83 -5.72 3.05
CA VAL A 192 8.27 -6.77 3.98
C VAL A 192 9.80 -6.73 4.15
N VAL A 193 10.52 -6.47 3.06
CA VAL A 193 11.98 -6.30 3.09
C VAL A 193 12.37 -5.06 3.89
N ASP A 194 11.66 -3.96 3.69
CA ASP A 194 11.91 -2.70 4.41
C ASP A 194 11.63 -2.83 5.92
N LEU A 195 10.56 -3.54 6.29
CA LEU A 195 10.32 -3.88 7.69
C LEU A 195 11.45 -4.74 8.27
N ALA A 196 11.91 -5.77 7.56
CA ALA A 196 13.02 -6.61 8.01
C ALA A 196 14.32 -5.81 8.21
N ASN A 197 14.61 -4.89 7.28
CA ASN A 197 15.76 -3.98 7.37
C ASN A 197 15.63 -3.03 8.57
N CYS A 198 14.44 -2.49 8.82
CA CYS A 198 14.16 -1.69 10.01
C CYS A 198 14.37 -2.49 11.29
N LEU A 199 13.82 -3.69 11.39
CA LEU A 199 14.00 -4.57 12.56
C LEU A 199 15.49 -4.89 12.78
N ASN A 200 16.25 -5.18 11.71
CA ASN A 200 17.69 -5.40 11.80
C ASN A 200 18.45 -4.14 12.25
N ALA A 201 18.04 -2.94 11.80
CA ALA A 201 18.60 -1.67 12.28
C ALA A 201 18.31 -1.43 13.78
N MET A 202 17.21 -1.99 14.30
CA MET A 202 16.87 -2.01 15.73
C MET A 202 17.63 -3.09 16.51
N GLY A 203 18.38 -3.99 15.84
CA GLY A 203 19.16 -5.06 16.47
C GLY A 203 18.55 -6.46 16.37
N ALA A 204 17.51 -6.66 15.54
CA ALA A 204 16.96 -7.98 15.28
C ALA A 204 17.89 -8.83 14.41
N GLN A 205 17.57 -10.12 14.28
CA GLN A 205 18.26 -11.05 13.39
C GLN A 205 17.25 -11.66 12.42
N VAL A 206 16.88 -10.89 11.40
CA VAL A 206 15.94 -11.27 10.34
C VAL A 206 16.72 -11.52 9.05
N SER A 207 16.53 -12.70 8.46
CA SER A 207 17.16 -13.10 7.20
C SER A 207 16.14 -13.74 6.24
N GLY A 208 16.45 -13.72 4.94
CA GLY A 208 15.60 -14.30 3.89
C GLY A 208 14.45 -13.40 3.42
N ALA A 209 14.38 -12.14 3.85
CA ALA A 209 13.35 -11.21 3.39
C ALA A 209 13.45 -10.98 1.87
N GLY A 210 12.30 -11.00 1.18
CA GLY A 210 12.23 -10.99 -0.28
C GLY A 210 12.30 -12.37 -0.94
N THR A 211 12.55 -13.43 -0.16
CA THR A 211 12.41 -14.84 -0.55
C THR A 211 11.14 -15.46 0.04
N ASP A 212 10.80 -16.68 -0.36
CA ASP A 212 9.63 -17.41 0.17
C ASP A 212 9.83 -17.94 1.60
N THR A 213 11.05 -17.84 2.15
CA THR A 213 11.41 -18.39 3.46
C THR A 213 12.11 -17.33 4.29
N LEU A 214 11.44 -16.87 5.35
CA LEU A 214 12.00 -15.95 6.34
C LEU A 214 12.49 -16.73 7.55
N THR A 215 13.70 -16.41 8.03
CA THR A 215 14.25 -16.96 9.27
C THR A 215 14.56 -15.81 10.23
N ILE A 216 13.98 -15.89 11.42
CA ILE A 216 14.12 -14.89 12.49
C ILE A 216 14.68 -15.56 13.73
N GLU A 217 15.86 -15.14 14.18
CA GLU A 217 16.41 -15.53 15.48
C GLU A 217 15.99 -14.49 16.52
N GLY A 218 15.14 -14.90 17.47
CA GLY A 218 14.60 -13.98 18.47
C GLY A 218 15.67 -13.46 19.42
N VAL A 219 15.66 -12.15 19.65
CA VAL A 219 16.58 -11.45 20.56
C VAL A 219 15.87 -11.05 21.87
N LYS A 220 16.64 -10.60 22.86
CA LYS A 220 16.07 -10.20 24.16
C LYS A 220 15.44 -8.81 24.14
N THR A 221 16.04 -7.89 23.39
CA THR A 221 15.68 -6.48 23.36
C THR A 221 15.97 -5.93 21.96
N LEU A 222 15.18 -4.96 21.54
CA LEU A 222 15.41 -4.15 20.35
C LEU A 222 15.55 -2.69 20.77
N HIS A 223 16.39 -1.95 20.06
CA HIS A 223 16.73 -0.58 20.39
C HIS A 223 16.07 0.40 19.43
N GLY A 224 15.86 1.63 19.92
CA GLY A 224 15.45 2.73 19.07
C GLY A 224 16.52 3.08 18.03
N CYS A 225 16.11 3.43 16.81
CA CYS A 225 17.00 3.81 15.72
C CYS A 225 16.42 4.95 14.89
N ARG A 226 17.20 5.48 13.95
CA ARG A 226 16.66 6.29 12.85
C ARG A 226 16.48 5.38 11.63
N TYR A 227 15.32 5.45 10.98
CA TYR A 227 15.03 4.70 9.76
C TYR A 227 14.25 5.57 8.77
N ASP A 228 14.64 5.56 7.50
CA ASP A 228 13.93 6.29 6.44
C ASP A 228 13.20 5.26 5.55
N VAL A 229 11.88 5.42 5.37
CA VAL A 229 11.03 4.46 4.66
C VAL A 229 11.36 4.43 3.16
N LEU A 230 11.29 3.26 2.52
CA LEU A 230 11.50 3.14 1.08
C LEU A 230 10.49 3.97 0.23
N PRO A 231 10.77 4.28 -1.04
CA PRO A 231 9.82 4.94 -1.94
C PRO A 231 8.53 4.17 -2.22
N ASP A 232 7.41 4.87 -2.42
CA ASP A 232 6.13 4.24 -2.77
C ASP A 232 6.11 3.77 -4.24
N ARG A 233 6.29 2.46 -4.44
CA ARG A 233 6.23 1.82 -5.76
C ARG A 233 4.86 1.91 -6.43
N ILE A 234 3.77 2.05 -5.67
CA ILE A 234 2.41 2.18 -6.21
C ILE A 234 2.14 3.61 -6.65
N GLU A 235 2.59 4.60 -5.87
CA GLU A 235 2.59 6.00 -6.30
C GLU A 235 3.43 6.16 -7.57
N THR A 236 4.65 5.60 -7.57
CA THR A 236 5.54 5.57 -8.73
C THR A 236 4.81 5.02 -9.96
N GLY A 237 4.27 3.80 -9.87
CA GLY A 237 3.52 3.20 -10.97
C GLY A 237 2.33 4.06 -11.41
N THR A 238 1.62 4.70 -10.47
CA THR A 238 0.46 5.55 -10.78
C THR A 238 0.85 6.75 -11.63
N PHE A 239 1.93 7.45 -11.30
CA PHE A 239 2.41 8.58 -12.11
C PHE A 239 3.02 8.15 -13.45
N LEU A 240 3.66 6.98 -13.51
CA LEU A 240 4.10 6.40 -14.78
C LEU A 240 2.90 6.12 -15.69
N VAL A 241 1.83 5.52 -15.17
CA VAL A 241 0.59 5.30 -15.93
C VAL A 241 -0.06 6.63 -16.31
N ALA A 242 -0.03 7.65 -15.45
CA ALA A 242 -0.54 8.99 -15.77
C ALA A 242 0.19 9.63 -16.97
N ALA A 243 1.51 9.45 -17.05
CA ALA A 243 2.29 9.89 -18.20
C ALA A 243 1.93 9.05 -19.44
N ALA A 244 1.83 7.73 -19.30
CA ALA A 244 1.53 6.83 -20.39
C ALA A 244 0.14 7.08 -21.02
N ILE A 245 -0.90 7.18 -20.19
CA ILE A 245 -2.28 7.38 -20.63
C ILE A 245 -2.45 8.73 -21.36
N SER A 246 -1.73 9.76 -20.92
CA SER A 246 -1.79 11.10 -21.51
C SER A 246 -0.90 11.30 -22.74
N GLY A 247 -0.13 10.29 -23.16
CA GLY A 247 0.86 10.41 -24.24
C GLY A 247 2.03 11.34 -23.89
N GLY A 248 2.26 11.56 -22.60
CA GLY A 248 3.21 12.53 -22.05
C GLY A 248 4.63 12.00 -21.82
N ARG A 249 5.44 12.83 -21.16
CA ARG A 249 6.81 12.53 -20.73
C ARG A 249 7.07 13.00 -19.30
N VAL A 250 7.32 12.08 -18.38
CA VAL A 250 7.48 12.41 -16.96
C VAL A 250 8.74 11.77 -16.39
N MET A 251 9.46 12.53 -15.57
CA MET A 251 10.56 12.05 -14.73
C MET A 251 10.09 11.93 -13.28
N LEU A 252 10.23 10.76 -12.69
CA LEU A 252 9.98 10.50 -11.27
C LEU A 252 11.32 10.48 -10.53
N ARG A 253 11.42 11.23 -9.44
CA ARG A 253 12.58 11.29 -8.55
C ARG A 253 12.27 10.67 -7.20
N ASN A 254 13.31 10.29 -6.46
CA ASN A 254 13.21 9.61 -5.17
C ASN A 254 12.41 8.30 -5.27
N THR A 255 12.66 7.51 -6.31
CA THR A 255 12.03 6.20 -6.49
C THR A 255 13.07 5.17 -6.89
N ASP A 256 12.73 3.89 -6.84
CA ASP A 256 13.65 2.79 -7.20
C ASP A 256 12.97 1.88 -8.23
N PRO A 257 13.53 1.75 -9.45
CA PRO A 257 12.95 0.91 -10.51
C PRO A 257 12.82 -0.56 -10.13
N THR A 258 13.70 -1.07 -9.25
CA THR A 258 13.73 -2.49 -8.87
C THR A 258 12.51 -2.93 -8.06
N LEU A 259 11.73 -1.98 -7.53
CA LEU A 259 10.54 -2.24 -6.72
C LEU A 259 9.30 -2.60 -7.56
N LEU A 260 9.35 -2.39 -8.88
CA LEU A 260 8.16 -2.45 -9.74
C LEU A 260 8.44 -2.97 -11.17
N ASP A 261 9.40 -3.88 -11.33
CA ASP A 261 9.78 -4.45 -12.64
C ASP A 261 8.59 -4.92 -13.49
N ALA A 262 7.63 -5.64 -12.89
CA ALA A 262 6.45 -6.12 -13.61
C ALA A 262 5.57 -4.98 -14.17
N VAL A 263 5.55 -3.82 -13.50
CA VAL A 263 4.84 -2.63 -13.96
C VAL A 263 5.61 -1.96 -15.10
N LEU A 264 6.93 -1.82 -14.95
CA LEU A 264 7.79 -1.23 -15.98
C LEU A 264 7.74 -2.04 -17.28
N GLN A 265 7.83 -3.37 -17.18
CA GLN A 265 7.69 -4.25 -18.34
C GLN A 265 6.34 -4.04 -19.06
N LYS A 266 5.25 -3.90 -18.31
CA LYS A 266 3.92 -3.68 -18.92
C LYS A 266 3.77 -2.30 -19.55
N LEU A 267 4.46 -1.28 -19.05
CA LEU A 267 4.51 0.04 -19.68
C LEU A 267 5.35 0.02 -20.97
N ASP A 268 6.46 -0.71 -21.00
CA ASP A 268 7.25 -0.94 -22.21
C ASP A 268 6.44 -1.70 -23.28
N GLU A 269 5.73 -2.76 -22.88
CA GLU A 269 4.78 -3.47 -23.76
C GLU A 269 3.69 -2.53 -24.30
N ALA A 270 3.19 -1.61 -23.47
CA ALA A 270 2.24 -0.57 -23.87
C ALA A 270 2.84 0.49 -24.83
N GLY A 271 4.14 0.45 -25.12
CA GLY A 271 4.83 1.29 -26.08
C GLY A 271 5.56 2.49 -25.47
N ALA A 272 5.70 2.54 -24.16
CA ALA A 272 6.45 3.58 -23.48
C ALA A 272 7.97 3.39 -23.67
N THR A 273 8.71 4.49 -23.87
CA THR A 273 10.17 4.46 -23.75
C THR A 273 10.54 4.74 -22.29
N LEU A 274 11.19 3.78 -21.63
CA LEU A 274 11.63 3.90 -20.24
C LEU A 274 13.14 4.08 -20.16
N SER A 275 13.56 4.91 -19.21
CA SER A 275 14.95 4.95 -18.74
C SER A 275 14.97 5.15 -17.23
N SER A 276 16.00 4.67 -16.55
CA SER A 276 16.08 4.76 -15.09
C SER A 276 17.52 4.88 -14.62
N GLY A 277 17.68 5.41 -13.42
CA GLY A 277 18.93 5.39 -12.66
C GLY A 277 18.71 4.78 -11.28
N GLU A 278 19.57 5.14 -10.35
CA GLU A 278 19.51 4.63 -8.97
C GLU A 278 18.27 5.12 -8.22
N ASP A 279 17.92 6.40 -8.37
CA ASP A 279 16.86 7.07 -7.60
C ASP A 279 15.78 7.74 -8.49
N TRP A 280 15.69 7.34 -9.77
CA TRP A 280 14.78 7.96 -10.73
C TRP A 280 14.34 7.04 -11.87
N ILE A 281 13.16 7.34 -12.42
CA ILE A 281 12.59 6.69 -13.61
C ILE A 281 12.02 7.77 -14.53
N GLU A 282 12.37 7.74 -15.80
CA GLU A 282 11.77 8.56 -16.85
C GLU A 282 10.93 7.69 -17.78
N ILE A 283 9.74 8.17 -18.12
CA ILE A 283 8.84 7.59 -19.12
C ILE A 283 8.54 8.62 -20.21
N ASP A 284 8.60 8.21 -21.46
CA ASP A 284 8.24 9.03 -22.63
C ASP A 284 7.42 8.22 -23.64
N MET A 285 6.18 8.64 -23.89
CA MET A 285 5.32 8.05 -24.92
C MET A 285 5.57 8.62 -26.32
N LYS A 286 6.34 9.71 -26.43
CA LYS A 286 6.62 10.42 -27.68
C LYS A 286 5.35 10.86 -28.42
N GLY A 287 4.31 11.20 -27.66
CA GLY A 287 3.00 11.59 -28.18
C GLY A 287 2.16 10.44 -28.75
N ASN A 288 2.59 9.18 -28.62
CA ASN A 288 1.84 8.03 -29.10
C ASN A 288 0.73 7.61 -28.11
N ARG A 289 -0.36 7.09 -28.66
CA ARG A 289 -1.39 6.37 -27.91
C ARG A 289 -0.79 5.08 -27.33
N PRO A 290 -1.08 4.72 -26.06
CA PRO A 290 -0.62 3.44 -25.51
C PRO A 290 -1.25 2.28 -26.26
N ARG A 291 -0.57 1.14 -26.31
CA ARG A 291 -1.12 -0.15 -26.79
C ARG A 291 -1.72 -0.91 -25.62
N ALA A 292 -2.84 -1.59 -25.84
CA ALA A 292 -3.51 -2.35 -24.79
C ALA A 292 -2.63 -3.52 -24.36
N VAL A 293 -2.60 -3.81 -23.05
CA VAL A 293 -1.78 -4.87 -22.48
C VAL A 293 -2.63 -5.85 -21.67
N SER A 294 -2.17 -7.10 -21.55
CA SER A 294 -2.82 -8.06 -20.64
C SER A 294 -2.01 -8.20 -19.36
N VAL A 295 -2.68 -8.08 -18.22
CA VAL A 295 -2.09 -8.22 -16.89
C VAL A 295 -2.82 -9.28 -16.07
N ARG A 296 -2.06 -9.98 -15.23
CA ARG A 296 -2.60 -10.91 -14.25
C ARG A 296 -1.96 -10.58 -12.91
N THR A 297 -2.77 -10.18 -11.94
CA THR A 297 -2.26 -9.85 -10.61
C THR A 297 -1.83 -11.11 -9.88
N ALA A 298 -0.83 -11.02 -9.02
CA ALA A 298 -0.39 -12.07 -8.11
C ALA A 298 0.54 -11.45 -7.03
N PRO A 299 0.90 -12.19 -5.98
CA PRO A 299 1.90 -11.73 -5.00
C PRO A 299 3.23 -11.33 -5.65
N TYR A 300 3.97 -10.42 -5.01
CA TYR A 300 5.26 -9.94 -5.51
C TYR A 300 6.24 -11.11 -5.74
N PRO A 301 7.04 -11.11 -6.83
CA PRO A 301 7.34 -10.03 -7.78
C PRO A 301 6.41 -9.93 -9.00
N ALA A 302 5.26 -10.61 -8.98
CA ALA A 302 4.30 -10.49 -10.07
C ALA A 302 3.62 -9.11 -10.11
N PHE A 303 2.76 -8.90 -11.11
CA PHE A 303 2.05 -7.63 -11.28
C PHE A 303 1.17 -7.33 -10.05
N PRO A 304 1.33 -6.16 -9.38
CA PRO A 304 0.65 -5.90 -8.12
C PRO A 304 -0.83 -5.57 -8.34
N THR A 305 -1.71 -6.16 -7.53
CA THR A 305 -3.16 -5.82 -7.52
C THR A 305 -3.42 -4.33 -7.26
N ASP A 306 -2.52 -3.64 -6.56
CA ASP A 306 -2.61 -2.21 -6.31
C ASP A 306 -2.39 -1.32 -7.54
N MET A 307 -1.91 -1.89 -8.66
CA MET A 307 -1.78 -1.21 -9.96
C MET A 307 -2.86 -1.64 -10.97
N GLN A 308 -3.72 -2.59 -10.61
CA GLN A 308 -4.71 -3.18 -11.49
C GLN A 308 -5.69 -2.14 -12.05
N ALA A 309 -6.20 -1.24 -11.20
CA ALA A 309 -7.21 -0.27 -11.60
C ALA A 309 -6.62 0.79 -12.55
N GLN A 310 -5.39 1.22 -12.28
CA GLN A 310 -4.66 2.19 -13.09
C GLN A 310 -4.41 1.65 -14.50
N PHE A 311 -4.04 0.37 -14.62
CA PHE A 311 -3.89 -0.28 -15.93
C PHE A 311 -5.22 -0.53 -16.63
N THR A 312 -6.30 -0.76 -15.89
CA THR A 312 -7.65 -0.81 -16.47
C THR A 312 -8.01 0.54 -17.12
N ALA A 313 -7.67 1.67 -16.48
CA ALA A 313 -7.85 3.00 -17.08
C ALA A 313 -6.92 3.23 -18.28
N LEU A 314 -5.67 2.74 -18.25
CA LEU A 314 -4.75 2.80 -19.39
C LEU A 314 -5.34 2.09 -20.61
N ASP A 315 -5.76 0.82 -20.44
CA ASP A 315 -6.33 0.01 -21.51
C ASP A 315 -7.64 0.60 -22.06
N ALA A 316 -8.42 1.30 -21.23
CA ALA A 316 -9.67 1.94 -21.65
C ALA A 316 -9.49 2.98 -22.76
N VAL A 317 -8.29 3.54 -22.92
CA VAL A 317 -7.96 4.48 -24.01
C VAL A 317 -6.83 3.99 -24.91
N ALA A 318 -6.36 2.75 -24.72
CA ALA A 318 -5.26 2.20 -25.49
C ALA A 318 -5.70 1.72 -26.88
N GLU A 319 -4.75 1.44 -27.77
CA GLU A 319 -5.02 0.79 -29.05
C GLU A 319 -5.17 -0.73 -28.86
N GLY A 320 -6.30 -1.29 -29.27
CA GLY A 320 -6.58 -2.72 -29.20
C GLY A 320 -7.43 -3.13 -28.00
N ALA A 321 -7.23 -4.36 -27.53
CA ALA A 321 -7.94 -4.91 -26.38
C ALA A 321 -6.97 -5.60 -25.41
N GLY A 322 -7.19 -5.36 -24.12
CA GLY A 322 -6.43 -5.91 -23.01
C GLY A 322 -7.31 -6.78 -22.12
N THR A 323 -6.67 -7.63 -21.33
CA THR A 323 -7.36 -8.46 -20.33
C THR A 323 -6.70 -8.27 -18.98
N ILE A 324 -7.49 -7.90 -17.99
CA ILE A 324 -7.07 -7.66 -16.61
C ILE A 324 -7.62 -8.80 -15.74
N THR A 325 -6.76 -9.69 -15.26
CA THR A 325 -7.18 -10.81 -14.38
C THR A 325 -6.72 -10.56 -12.94
N GLU A 326 -7.66 -10.47 -12.01
CA GLU A 326 -7.40 -10.26 -10.59
C GLU A 326 -7.39 -11.59 -9.83
N THR A 327 -6.28 -11.95 -9.19
CA THR A 327 -6.18 -13.23 -8.43
C THR A 327 -5.99 -13.04 -6.93
N VAL A 328 -5.80 -11.79 -6.47
CA VAL A 328 -5.56 -11.47 -5.06
C VAL A 328 -6.85 -11.06 -4.35
N PHE A 329 -7.72 -10.28 -5.01
CA PHE A 329 -8.95 -9.76 -4.41
C PHE A 329 -10.19 -10.03 -5.27
N GLU A 330 -11.12 -10.81 -4.75
CA GLU A 330 -12.30 -11.32 -5.47
C GLU A 330 -13.17 -10.24 -6.15
N ASN A 331 -13.29 -9.05 -5.53
CA ASN A 331 -14.26 -8.03 -5.95
C ASN A 331 -13.61 -6.67 -6.29
N ARG A 332 -12.35 -6.67 -6.76
CA ARG A 332 -11.61 -5.42 -7.02
C ARG A 332 -11.83 -4.84 -8.43
N PHE A 333 -13.08 -4.81 -8.90
CA PHE A 333 -13.47 -4.18 -10.18
C PHE A 333 -14.53 -3.09 -10.03
N MET A 334 -14.75 -2.57 -8.82
CA MET A 334 -15.78 -1.54 -8.55
C MET A 334 -15.61 -0.26 -9.38
N HIS A 335 -14.38 0.09 -9.76
CA HIS A 335 -14.07 1.23 -10.64
C HIS A 335 -14.58 1.05 -12.07
N VAL A 336 -14.83 -0.19 -12.53
CA VAL A 336 -15.26 -0.46 -13.91
C VAL A 336 -16.59 0.22 -14.23
N GLN A 337 -17.55 0.18 -13.29
CA GLN A 337 -18.85 0.82 -13.49
C GLN A 337 -18.71 2.34 -13.65
N GLU A 338 -17.80 2.95 -12.89
CA GLU A 338 -17.50 4.38 -12.97
C GLU A 338 -16.77 4.74 -14.27
N LEU A 339 -15.85 3.90 -14.75
CA LEU A 339 -15.22 4.06 -16.07
C LEU A 339 -16.24 3.90 -17.21
N GLN A 340 -17.19 2.98 -17.10
CA GLN A 340 -18.28 2.82 -18.08
C GLN A 340 -19.18 4.07 -18.13
N ARG A 341 -19.40 4.76 -17.00
CA ARG A 341 -20.10 6.07 -17.00
C ARG A 341 -19.36 7.13 -17.81
N MET A 342 -18.03 7.01 -17.91
CA MET A 342 -17.17 7.85 -18.75
C MET A 342 -17.06 7.33 -20.19
N GLY A 343 -17.81 6.31 -20.57
CA GLY A 343 -17.86 5.76 -21.92
C GLY A 343 -16.82 4.66 -22.23
N ALA A 344 -16.15 4.09 -21.22
CA ALA A 344 -15.24 2.97 -21.43
C ALA A 344 -15.97 1.69 -21.87
N ASP A 345 -15.37 0.93 -22.79
CA ASP A 345 -15.87 -0.40 -23.22
C ASP A 345 -15.16 -1.50 -22.42
N ILE A 346 -15.80 -1.91 -21.31
CA ILE A 346 -15.26 -2.90 -20.38
C ILE A 346 -16.34 -3.94 -20.05
N ARG A 347 -16.00 -5.22 -20.10
CA ARG A 347 -16.86 -6.32 -19.65
C ARG A 347 -16.16 -7.13 -18.58
N VAL A 348 -16.83 -7.38 -17.45
CA VAL A 348 -16.29 -8.20 -16.36
C VAL A 348 -16.97 -9.57 -16.36
N GLU A 349 -16.17 -10.63 -16.31
CA GLU A 349 -16.62 -12.00 -16.11
C GLU A 349 -15.80 -12.65 -15.00
N GLY A 350 -16.45 -12.97 -13.87
CA GLY A 350 -15.77 -13.49 -12.69
C GLY A 350 -14.68 -12.51 -12.22
N ASN A 351 -13.43 -12.98 -12.21
CA ASN A 351 -12.27 -12.21 -11.79
C ASN A 351 -11.46 -11.61 -12.96
N THR A 352 -12.05 -11.55 -14.16
CA THR A 352 -11.40 -11.04 -15.36
C THR A 352 -12.20 -9.89 -15.96
N ALA A 353 -11.54 -8.77 -16.24
CA ALA A 353 -12.09 -7.67 -17.03
C ALA A 353 -11.47 -7.67 -18.44
N PHE A 354 -12.33 -7.66 -19.45
CA PHE A 354 -11.98 -7.49 -20.86
C PHE A 354 -12.16 -6.01 -21.19
N VAL A 355 -11.07 -5.34 -21.55
CA VAL A 355 -11.05 -3.90 -21.80
C VAL A 355 -10.75 -3.68 -23.28
N ARG A 356 -11.65 -3.00 -23.98
CA ARG A 356 -11.41 -2.55 -25.35
C ARG A 356 -11.21 -1.05 -25.33
N GLY A 357 -10.06 -0.61 -25.83
CA GLY A 357 -9.74 0.80 -25.81
C GLY A 357 -10.63 1.60 -26.75
N VAL A 358 -11.17 2.71 -26.25
CA VAL A 358 -11.99 3.67 -27.01
C VAL A 358 -11.15 4.86 -27.42
N ASP A 359 -11.55 5.59 -28.47
CA ASP A 359 -10.79 6.75 -28.95
C ASP A 359 -10.73 7.90 -27.94
N ARG A 360 -11.76 7.99 -27.09
CA ARG A 360 -11.89 9.04 -26.07
C ARG A 360 -12.87 8.62 -24.99
N LEU A 361 -12.58 9.03 -23.76
CA LEU A 361 -13.55 9.03 -22.66
C LEU A 361 -14.30 10.36 -22.64
N ILE A 362 -15.44 10.39 -21.95
CA ILE A 362 -16.27 11.58 -21.75
C ILE A 362 -16.29 11.90 -20.26
N GLY A 363 -16.04 13.16 -19.92
CA GLY A 363 -16.07 13.63 -18.54
C GLY A 363 -17.45 13.43 -17.91
N ALA A 364 -17.47 12.87 -16.70
CA ALA A 364 -18.70 12.58 -15.97
C ALA A 364 -18.50 12.73 -14.45
N PRO A 365 -19.58 12.91 -13.68
CA PRO A 365 -19.56 12.70 -12.24
C PRO A 365 -19.38 11.21 -11.91
N VAL A 366 -18.34 10.92 -11.14
CA VAL A 366 -17.96 9.56 -10.70
C VAL A 366 -17.65 9.52 -9.21
N MET A 367 -17.70 8.33 -8.62
CA MET A 367 -17.52 8.13 -7.18
C MET A 367 -16.33 7.22 -6.86
N ALA A 368 -15.42 7.71 -6.02
CA ALA A 368 -14.38 6.91 -5.39
C ALA A 368 -14.99 5.80 -4.51
N THR A 369 -14.48 4.57 -4.65
CA THR A 369 -14.95 3.38 -3.91
C THR A 369 -13.86 2.71 -3.08
N ASP A 370 -12.60 2.77 -3.52
CA ASP A 370 -11.42 2.37 -2.76
C ASP A 370 -10.20 3.22 -3.13
N LEU A 371 -9.12 3.11 -2.37
CA LEU A 371 -7.98 4.01 -2.51
C LEU A 371 -7.31 3.97 -3.91
N ARG A 372 -7.18 2.79 -4.56
CA ARG A 372 -6.46 2.63 -5.84
C ARG A 372 -7.43 2.71 -7.02
N ALA A 373 -8.65 2.21 -6.86
CA ALA A 373 -9.75 2.47 -7.81
C ALA A 373 -9.93 3.96 -8.07
N SER A 374 -9.85 4.78 -7.02
CA SER A 374 -10.07 6.23 -7.15
C SER A 374 -8.98 6.92 -7.94
N ALA A 375 -7.73 6.46 -7.85
CA ALA A 375 -6.65 6.95 -8.70
C ALA A 375 -6.94 6.67 -10.17
N SER A 376 -7.47 5.48 -10.52
CA SER A 376 -7.83 5.17 -11.91
C SER A 376 -8.86 6.14 -12.50
N LEU A 377 -9.81 6.61 -11.69
CA LEU A 377 -10.82 7.59 -12.12
C LEU A 377 -10.19 8.97 -12.36
N ILE A 378 -9.19 9.35 -11.56
CA ILE A 378 -8.40 10.55 -11.81
C ILE A 378 -7.66 10.41 -13.15
N LEU A 379 -6.98 9.28 -13.37
CA LEU A 379 -6.21 9.04 -14.61
C LEU A 379 -7.12 9.07 -15.84
N ALA A 380 -8.28 8.43 -15.77
CA ALA A 380 -9.30 8.50 -16.82
C ALA A 380 -9.76 9.96 -17.08
N GLY A 381 -9.93 10.75 -16.01
CA GLY A 381 -10.29 12.15 -16.11
C GLY A 381 -9.24 13.02 -16.80
N LEU A 382 -7.94 12.67 -16.73
CA LEU A 382 -6.87 13.41 -17.42
C LEU A 382 -6.99 13.36 -18.95
N VAL A 383 -7.65 12.34 -19.49
CA VAL A 383 -7.77 12.08 -20.93
C VAL A 383 -9.21 12.13 -21.45
N ALA A 384 -10.18 12.37 -20.57
CA ALA A 384 -11.58 12.50 -20.93
C ALA A 384 -11.88 13.88 -21.58
N GLU A 385 -12.80 13.89 -22.54
CA GLU A 385 -13.35 15.13 -23.10
C GLU A 385 -14.33 15.77 -22.10
N GLY A 386 -14.05 17.02 -21.70
CA GLY A 386 -14.87 17.76 -20.74
C GLY A 386 -14.40 17.58 -19.30
N ASP A 387 -15.28 17.92 -18.35
CA ASP A 387 -14.96 17.91 -16.92
C ASP A 387 -15.37 16.58 -16.27
N THR A 388 -14.42 15.95 -15.59
CA THR A 388 -14.67 14.81 -14.71
C THR A 388 -14.73 15.29 -13.26
N ILE A 389 -15.77 14.89 -12.53
CA ILE A 389 -15.96 15.26 -11.12
C ILE A 389 -15.86 13.99 -10.28
N VAL A 390 -14.78 13.87 -9.50
CA VAL A 390 -14.55 12.72 -8.62
C VAL A 390 -14.97 13.08 -7.20
N ASP A 391 -16.02 12.42 -6.70
CA ASP A 391 -16.52 12.55 -5.33
C ASP A 391 -15.90 11.47 -4.41
N ARG A 392 -16.05 11.62 -3.08
CA ARG A 392 -15.52 10.75 -2.02
C ARG A 392 -14.00 10.64 -2.00
N ILE A 393 -13.33 11.78 -2.20
CA ILE A 393 -11.87 11.83 -2.33
C ILE A 393 -11.11 11.47 -1.05
N TYR A 394 -11.79 11.36 0.09
CA TYR A 394 -11.23 10.79 1.32
C TYR A 394 -10.67 9.37 1.14
N HIS A 395 -11.10 8.61 0.13
CA HIS A 395 -10.46 7.33 -0.23
C HIS A 395 -9.06 7.53 -0.84
N ILE A 396 -8.87 8.59 -1.63
CA ILE A 396 -7.60 8.94 -2.29
C ILE A 396 -6.60 9.44 -1.25
N ASP A 397 -7.06 10.28 -0.33
CA ASP A 397 -6.23 10.90 0.73
C ASP A 397 -5.63 9.87 1.73
N ARG A 398 -6.12 8.63 1.68
CA ARG A 398 -5.55 7.50 2.42
C ARG A 398 -4.33 6.88 1.74
N GLY A 399 -4.16 7.07 0.44
CA GLY A 399 -3.20 6.34 -0.38
C GLY A 399 -2.28 7.19 -1.26
N TYR A 400 -2.59 8.47 -1.47
CA TYR A 400 -1.80 9.38 -2.30
C TYR A 400 -1.65 10.75 -1.63
N GLU A 401 -0.42 11.23 -1.57
CA GLU A 401 -0.10 12.52 -0.96
C GLU A 401 -0.29 13.63 -1.98
N LEU A 402 -1.27 14.50 -1.75
CA LEU A 402 -1.54 15.71 -2.55
C LEU A 402 -1.50 15.42 -4.06
N ILE A 403 -2.20 14.37 -4.49
CA ILE A 403 -2.14 13.86 -5.87
C ILE A 403 -2.46 14.95 -6.90
N GLU A 404 -3.39 15.84 -6.57
CA GLU A 404 -3.76 16.97 -7.42
C GLU A 404 -2.64 17.98 -7.59
N GLU A 405 -1.84 18.24 -6.55
CA GLU A 405 -0.72 19.18 -6.62
C GLU A 405 0.40 18.58 -7.47
N LYS A 406 0.72 17.30 -7.23
CA LYS A 406 1.71 16.55 -8.01
C LYS A 406 1.31 16.46 -9.49
N LEU A 407 0.05 16.20 -9.80
CA LEU A 407 -0.45 16.19 -11.18
C LEU A 407 -0.47 17.59 -11.81
N ALA A 408 -0.84 18.63 -11.06
CA ALA A 408 -0.82 20.01 -11.54
C ALA A 408 0.62 20.47 -11.87
N GLN A 409 1.62 20.05 -11.09
CA GLN A 409 3.04 20.27 -11.40
C GLN A 409 3.47 19.66 -12.75
N LEU A 410 2.81 18.59 -13.17
CA LEU A 410 3.02 17.94 -14.48
C LEU A 410 2.15 18.53 -15.61
N GLY A 411 1.43 19.63 -15.34
CA GLY A 411 0.61 20.33 -16.33
C GLY A 411 -0.85 19.87 -16.43
N ALA A 412 -1.30 18.97 -15.55
CA ALA A 412 -2.71 18.56 -15.49
C ALA A 412 -3.62 19.74 -15.09
N SER A 413 -4.80 19.86 -15.71
CA SER A 413 -5.85 20.78 -15.24
C SER A 413 -6.73 20.10 -14.20
N ILE A 414 -6.25 20.06 -12.95
CA ILE A 414 -6.93 19.43 -11.82
C ILE A 414 -7.05 20.41 -10.66
N ARG A 415 -8.19 20.41 -9.96
CA ARG A 415 -8.40 21.21 -8.76
C ARG A 415 -9.22 20.47 -7.71
N ARG A 416 -8.81 20.58 -6.45
CA ARG A 416 -9.63 20.23 -5.28
C ARG A 416 -10.57 21.38 -4.99
N VAL A 417 -11.87 21.08 -4.85
CA VAL A 417 -12.90 22.05 -4.51
C VAL A 417 -13.39 21.77 -3.09
N PRO A 418 -13.32 22.76 -2.18
CA PRO A 418 -13.86 22.64 -0.83
C PRO A 418 -15.36 22.33 -0.84
N SER A 419 -15.82 21.74 0.26
CA SER A 419 -17.23 21.40 0.49
C SER A 419 -18.16 22.60 0.47
#